data_AF-A0A3B9AT55-F1
#
_entry.id   AF-A0A3B9AT55-F1
#
_cell.length_a   1.000
_cell.length_b   1.000
_cell.length_c   1.000
_cell.angle_alpha   90.00
_cell.angle_beta   90.00
_cell.angle_gamma   90.00
#
_symmetry.space_group_name_H-M   'P 1'
#
loop_
_entity.id
_entity.type
_entity.pdbx_description
1 polymer ?
#
loop_
_entity_poly.entity_id
_entity_poly.type
_entity_poly.pdbx_seq_one_letter_code
_entity_poly.pdbx_strand_id
1 'polypeptide(L)'
;WSLAVEEQFYLFWPLVVRYMPRRGLAILCLVLLAMGTGLRNMTDHVAGNEFSVAAYTFTFCRMDGLTAGAFVATALRLGWIQQLPYKFWIARILFCWTGWEILQIFIHGTEHRLYTLSPILFACLLLLALNPNVRGATRRVCENAFLQHLGKYSYGLYVFHHMFEYAWKRGFGDWLLHSGWHPVLAQSAYIILAFAGTYLLARISWVLIERPFLRLK
;
A
#
# COMPACT_ATOMS: atom_id res chain seq x y z
N TRP A 1 -0.28 -8.67 -11.56
CA TRP A 1 0.18 -7.40 -12.12
C TRP A 1 0.96 -6.59 -11.08
N SER A 2 0.36 -6.19 -9.97
CA SER A 2 0.98 -5.39 -8.90
C SER A 2 2.27 -6.00 -8.35
N LEU A 3 2.31 -7.33 -8.18
CA LEU A 3 3.52 -8.04 -7.79
C LEU A 3 4.69 -7.81 -8.76
N ALA A 4 4.43 -7.81 -10.07
CA ALA A 4 5.46 -7.57 -11.08
C ALA A 4 6.01 -6.14 -11.00
N VAL A 5 5.18 -5.16 -10.65
CA VAL A 5 5.63 -3.76 -10.43
C VAL A 5 6.58 -3.68 -9.25
N GLU A 6 6.26 -4.36 -8.14
CA GLU A 6 7.13 -4.44 -6.97
C GLU A 6 8.46 -5.15 -7.30
N GLU A 7 8.42 -6.30 -7.99
CA GLU A 7 9.61 -7.03 -8.40
C GLU A 7 10.53 -6.19 -9.29
N GLN A 8 9.97 -5.50 -10.29
CA GLN A 8 10.72 -4.58 -11.14
C GLN A 8 11.33 -3.45 -10.31
N PHE A 9 10.57 -2.83 -9.41
CA PHE A 9 11.08 -1.79 -8.54
C PHE A 9 12.25 -2.32 -7.69
N TYR A 10 12.08 -3.43 -6.97
CA TYR A 10 13.12 -3.97 -6.10
C TYR A 10 14.35 -4.52 -6.83
N LEU A 11 14.20 -4.93 -8.09
CA LEU A 11 15.33 -5.35 -8.94
C LEU A 11 16.19 -4.16 -9.37
N PHE A 12 15.58 -3.07 -9.84
CA PHE A 12 16.31 -1.93 -10.39
C PHE A 12 16.67 -0.86 -9.35
N TRP A 13 15.83 -0.66 -8.32
CA TRP A 13 16.01 0.41 -7.34
C TRP A 13 17.35 0.37 -6.58
N PRO A 14 17.91 -0.80 -6.19
CA PRO A 14 19.23 -0.86 -5.55
C PRO A 14 20.34 -0.28 -6.44
N LEU A 15 20.27 -0.50 -7.76
CA LEU A 15 21.23 0.07 -8.71
C LEU A 15 21.07 1.60 -8.78
N VAL A 16 19.83 2.08 -8.89
CA VAL A 16 19.53 3.52 -8.90
C VAL A 16 20.07 4.19 -7.63
N VAL A 17 19.81 3.61 -6.46
CA VAL A 17 20.30 4.11 -5.17
C VAL A 17 21.83 4.07 -5.07
N ARG A 18 22.48 3.04 -5.65
CA ARG A 18 23.94 2.89 -5.64
C ARG A 18 24.65 3.95 -6.48
N TYR A 19 24.10 4.28 -7.65
CA TYR A 19 24.78 5.14 -8.63
C TYR A 19 24.32 6.60 -8.60
N MET A 20 23.13 6.92 -8.07
CA MET A 20 22.65 8.30 -8.04
C MET A 20 23.02 9.06 -6.77
N PRO A 21 23.42 10.34 -6.86
CA PRO A 21 23.59 11.18 -5.69
C PRO A 21 22.24 11.41 -5.00
N ARG A 22 22.25 11.59 -3.67
CA ARG A 22 21.03 11.71 -2.85
C ARG A 22 20.04 12.77 -3.35
N ARG A 23 20.53 13.93 -3.79
CA ARG A 23 19.68 15.00 -4.37
C ARG A 23 19.05 14.57 -5.70
N GLY A 24 19.83 13.92 -6.56
CA GLY A 24 19.35 13.35 -7.82
C GLY A 24 18.28 12.28 -7.59
N LEU A 25 18.46 11.43 -6.57
CA LEU A 25 17.48 10.43 -6.18
C LEU A 25 16.16 11.05 -5.71
N ALA A 26 16.22 12.13 -4.92
CA ALA A 26 15.02 12.85 -4.47
C ALA A 26 14.26 13.48 -5.65
N ILE A 27 14.99 14.11 -6.58
CA ILE A 27 14.41 14.68 -7.82
C ILE A 27 13.81 13.57 -8.68
N LEU A 28 14.50 12.44 -8.85
CA LEU A 28 13.98 11.29 -9.59
C LEU A 28 12.68 10.78 -8.97
N CYS A 29 12.57 10.67 -7.65
CA CYS A 29 11.33 10.25 -7.01
C CYS A 29 10.17 11.21 -7.32
N LEU A 30 10.42 12.53 -7.31
CA LEU A 30 9.41 13.54 -7.67
C LEU A 30 9.00 13.44 -9.14
N VAL A 31 9.97 13.23 -10.04
CA VAL A 31 9.71 13.04 -11.47
C VAL A 31 8.87 11.78 -11.69
N LEU A 32 9.22 10.65 -11.06
CA LEU A 32 8.48 9.40 -11.20
C LEU A 32 7.07 9.49 -10.60
N LEU A 33 6.89 10.22 -9.51
CA LEU A 33 5.57 10.46 -8.91
C LEU A 33 4.69 11.31 -9.84
N ALA A 34 5.23 12.41 -10.38
CA ALA A 34 4.53 13.27 -11.34
C ALA A 34 4.23 12.52 -12.65
N MET A 35 5.20 11.78 -13.17
CA MET A 35 5.06 10.95 -14.36
C MET A 35 4.00 9.86 -14.14
N GLY A 36 4.01 9.16 -13.00
CA GLY A 36 3.05 8.09 -12.74
C GLY A 36 1.62 8.61 -12.67
N THR A 37 1.40 9.74 -12.00
CA THR A 37 0.09 10.39 -11.94
C THR A 37 -0.34 10.91 -13.31
N GLY A 38 0.57 11.55 -14.04
CA GLY A 38 0.31 12.10 -15.37
C GLY A 38 -0.01 11.04 -16.42
N LEU A 39 0.78 9.97 -16.47
CA LEU A 39 0.54 8.85 -17.38
C LEU A 39 -0.77 8.16 -17.09
N ARG A 40 -1.13 7.99 -15.81
CA ARG A 40 -2.40 7.38 -15.41
C ARG A 40 -3.59 8.18 -15.93
N ASN A 41 -3.61 9.49 -15.65
CA ASN A 41 -4.66 10.40 -16.15
C ASN A 41 -4.70 10.44 -17.68
N MET A 42 -3.53 10.41 -18.34
CA MET A 42 -3.45 10.36 -19.80
C MET A 42 -4.06 9.06 -20.35
N THR A 43 -3.73 7.90 -19.78
CA THR A 43 -4.26 6.61 -20.23
C THR A 43 -5.77 6.50 -20.04
N ASP A 44 -6.29 7.03 -18.94
CA ASP A 44 -7.74 7.05 -18.69
C ASP A 44 -8.48 8.00 -19.62
N HIS A 45 -7.91 9.18 -19.86
CA HIS A 45 -8.45 10.12 -20.83
C HIS A 45 -8.51 9.53 -22.25
N VAL A 46 -7.44 8.88 -22.70
CA VAL A 46 -7.37 8.24 -24.02
C VAL A 46 -8.33 7.04 -24.12
N ALA A 47 -8.48 6.27 -23.05
CA ALA A 47 -9.39 5.12 -23.02
C ALA A 47 -10.87 5.52 -22.86
N GLY A 48 -11.16 6.78 -22.53
CA GLY A 48 -12.52 7.28 -22.31
C GLY A 48 -13.19 6.70 -21.06
N ASN A 49 -12.42 6.17 -20.10
CA ASN A 49 -12.94 5.64 -18.84
C ASN A 49 -11.93 5.86 -17.69
N GLU A 50 -12.44 5.96 -16.46
CA GLU A 50 -11.66 6.30 -15.26
C GLU A 50 -10.82 5.13 -14.70
N PHE A 51 -10.79 3.98 -15.38
CA PHE A 51 -10.11 2.77 -14.90
C PHE A 51 -9.54 1.98 -16.08
N SER A 52 -8.73 2.64 -16.91
CA SER A 52 -8.16 1.96 -18.06
C SER A 52 -7.29 0.79 -17.61
N VAL A 53 -7.32 -0.30 -18.38
CA VAL A 53 -6.45 -1.45 -18.13
C VAL A 53 -4.98 -1.01 -18.12
N ALA A 54 -4.62 -0.03 -18.94
CA ALA A 54 -3.27 0.57 -18.96
C ALA A 54 -2.94 1.30 -17.65
N ALA A 55 -3.82 2.16 -17.13
CA ALA A 55 -3.65 2.81 -15.83
C ALA A 55 -3.48 1.79 -14.69
N TYR A 56 -4.22 0.69 -14.77
CA TYR A 56 -4.14 -0.39 -13.78
C TYR A 56 -2.89 -1.25 -13.94
N THR A 57 -2.41 -1.53 -15.16
CA THR A 57 -1.39 -2.56 -15.42
C THR A 57 0.00 -2.05 -15.79
N PHE A 58 0.14 -0.78 -16.18
CA PHE A 58 1.46 -0.25 -16.52
C PHE A 58 2.24 0.14 -15.26
N THR A 59 3.47 -0.37 -15.18
CA THR A 59 4.39 -0.14 -14.06
C THR A 59 4.52 1.35 -13.74
N PHE A 60 4.81 2.18 -14.74
CA PHE A 60 5.00 3.61 -14.53
C PHE A 60 3.75 4.31 -13.98
N CYS A 61 2.54 3.87 -14.35
CA CYS A 61 1.29 4.42 -13.81
C CYS A 61 1.08 4.07 -12.33
N ARG A 62 1.91 3.20 -11.74
CA ARG A 62 1.68 2.58 -10.42
C ARG A 62 2.91 2.61 -9.50
N MET A 63 3.97 3.28 -9.94
CA MET A 63 5.19 3.50 -9.16
C MET A 63 5.06 4.63 -8.12
N ASP A 64 3.99 5.42 -8.15
CA ASP A 64 3.76 6.59 -7.28
C ASP A 64 3.79 6.23 -5.78
N GLY A 65 3.19 5.10 -5.38
CA GLY A 65 3.23 4.63 -3.98
C GLY A 65 4.65 4.33 -3.49
N LEU A 66 5.42 3.56 -4.28
CA LEU A 66 6.79 3.16 -3.94
C LEU A 66 7.75 4.37 -3.97
N THR A 67 7.59 5.24 -4.96
CA THR A 67 8.43 6.44 -5.12
C THR A 67 8.09 7.51 -4.08
N ALA A 68 6.85 7.63 -3.61
CA ALA A 68 6.51 8.48 -2.47
C ALA A 68 7.23 8.04 -1.19
N GLY A 69 7.24 6.74 -0.87
CA GLY A 69 8.00 6.21 0.27
C GLY A 69 9.52 6.44 0.12
N ALA A 70 10.05 6.21 -1.08
CA ALA A 70 11.46 6.44 -1.38
C ALA A 70 11.85 7.93 -1.29
N PHE A 71 10.96 8.83 -1.71
CA PHE A 71 11.13 10.28 -1.56
C PHE A 71 11.20 10.66 -0.08
N VAL A 72 10.26 10.19 0.75
CA VAL A 72 10.28 10.45 2.21
C VAL A 72 11.59 10.00 2.83
N ALA A 73 12.06 8.78 2.51
CA ALA A 73 13.32 8.25 3.01
C ALA A 73 14.53 9.11 2.57
N THR A 74 14.56 9.55 1.33
CA THR A 74 15.65 10.36 0.78
C THR A 74 15.65 11.78 1.33
N ALA A 75 14.47 12.40 1.41
CA ALA A 75 14.28 13.74 1.96
C ALA A 75 14.64 13.81 3.46
N LEU A 76 14.38 12.74 4.23
CA LEU A 76 14.87 12.61 5.60
C LEU A 76 16.41 12.55 5.67
N ARG A 77 17.06 11.82 4.76
CA ARG A 77 18.54 11.73 4.71
C ARG A 77 19.21 13.02 4.24
N LEU A 78 18.50 13.85 3.50
CA LEU A 78 18.95 15.18 3.05
C LEU A 78 18.71 16.28 4.10
N GLY A 79 17.97 16.00 5.17
CA GLY A 79 17.63 17.01 6.17
C GLY A 79 16.43 17.89 5.78
N TRP A 80 15.83 17.70 4.60
CA TRP A 80 14.78 18.57 4.07
C TRP A 80 13.53 18.55 4.95
N ILE A 81 13.09 17.36 5.36
CA ILE A 81 11.92 17.22 6.23
C ILE A 81 12.23 17.75 7.63
N GLN A 82 13.48 17.67 8.09
CA GLN A 82 13.88 18.16 9.41
C GLN A 82 13.80 19.68 9.52
N GLN A 83 14.07 20.38 8.41
CA GLN A 83 14.00 21.84 8.31
C GLN A 83 12.57 22.38 8.16
N LEU A 84 11.60 21.53 7.81
CA LEU A 84 10.20 21.96 7.65
C LEU A 84 9.56 22.28 9.02
N PRO A 85 9.14 23.53 9.26
CA PRO A 85 8.40 23.88 10.46
C PRO A 85 7.04 23.17 10.46
N TYR A 86 6.55 22.79 11.64
CA TYR A 86 5.24 22.15 11.82
C TYR A 86 4.99 20.87 10.99
N LYS A 87 6.03 20.21 10.47
CA LYS A 87 5.93 19.01 9.61
C LYS A 87 4.95 17.94 10.11
N PHE A 88 4.87 17.70 11.41
CA PHE A 88 3.95 16.72 11.99
C PHE A 88 2.50 17.20 11.99
N TRP A 89 2.24 18.51 12.12
CA TRP A 89 0.90 19.06 11.96
C TRP A 89 0.45 19.02 10.51
N ILE A 90 1.34 19.39 9.58
CA ILE A 90 1.08 19.26 8.14
C ILE A 90 0.74 17.81 7.79
N ALA A 91 1.55 16.85 8.25
CA ALA A 91 1.30 15.43 8.03
C ALA A 91 -0.01 14.94 8.66
N ARG A 92 -0.40 15.44 9.85
CA ARG A 92 -1.70 15.12 10.47
C ARG A 92 -2.87 15.65 9.66
N ILE A 93 -2.80 16.91 9.23
CA ILE A 93 -3.86 17.53 8.43
C ILE A 93 -4.03 16.78 7.11
N LEU A 94 -2.93 16.51 6.41
CA LEU A 94 -2.96 15.75 5.17
C LEU A 94 -3.43 14.31 5.40
N PHE A 95 -3.01 13.65 6.47
CA PHE A 95 -3.48 12.30 6.81
C PHE A 95 -5.00 12.27 7.08
N CYS A 96 -5.52 13.20 7.88
CA CYS A 96 -6.95 13.28 8.17
C CYS A 96 -7.76 13.63 6.91
N TRP A 97 -7.29 14.59 6.11
CA TRP A 97 -7.95 14.99 4.87
C TRP A 97 -7.97 13.86 3.84
N THR A 98 -6.81 13.25 3.55
CA THR A 98 -6.76 12.10 2.63
C THR A 98 -7.54 10.90 3.13
N GLY A 99 -7.53 10.63 4.44
CA GLY A 99 -8.34 9.58 5.05
C GLY A 99 -9.84 9.83 4.91
N TRP A 100 -10.26 11.10 5.07
CA TRP A 100 -11.65 11.50 4.84
C TRP A 100 -12.06 11.31 3.38
N GLU A 101 -11.27 11.81 2.42
CA GLU A 101 -11.55 11.65 0.99
C GLU A 101 -11.64 10.16 0.59
N ILE A 102 -10.72 9.33 1.07
CA ILE A 102 -10.74 7.88 0.81
C ILE A 102 -12.00 7.23 1.40
N LEU A 103 -12.41 7.64 2.61
CA LEU A 103 -13.66 7.16 3.20
C LEU A 103 -14.88 7.56 2.35
N GLN A 104 -14.91 8.80 1.84
CA GLN A 104 -15.98 9.26 0.95
C GLN A 104 -16.04 8.43 -0.34
N ILE A 105 -14.89 8.10 -0.92
CA ILE A 105 -14.80 7.20 -2.09
C ILE A 105 -15.36 5.81 -1.75
N PHE A 106 -15.03 5.23 -0.60
CA PHE A 106 -15.57 3.92 -0.24
C PHE A 106 -17.10 3.93 -0.02
N ILE A 107 -17.68 5.07 0.39
CA ILE A 107 -19.13 5.22 0.60
C ILE A 107 -19.87 5.45 -0.72
N HIS A 108 -19.35 6.31 -1.61
CA HIS A 108 -20.07 6.78 -2.79
C HIS A 108 -19.71 6.03 -4.08
N GLY A 109 -18.68 5.19 -4.05
CA GLY A 109 -18.23 4.41 -5.19
C GLY A 109 -16.74 4.62 -5.47
N THR A 110 -16.09 3.58 -5.96
CA THR A 110 -14.66 3.62 -6.26
C THR A 110 -14.36 4.63 -7.36
N GLU A 111 -13.48 5.58 -7.06
CA GLU A 111 -13.02 6.63 -7.98
C GLU A 111 -11.52 6.52 -8.23
N HIS A 112 -11.11 7.01 -9.40
CA HIS A 112 -9.71 7.02 -9.82
C HIS A 112 -8.77 7.77 -8.84
N ARG A 113 -9.29 8.78 -8.15
CA ARG A 113 -8.57 9.59 -7.14
C ARG A 113 -7.98 8.75 -6.02
N LEU A 114 -8.55 7.58 -5.71
CA LEU A 114 -8.06 6.66 -4.69
C LEU A 114 -6.57 6.32 -4.89
N TYR A 115 -6.15 6.17 -6.14
CA TYR A 115 -4.78 5.80 -6.46
C TYR A 115 -3.77 6.92 -6.21
N THR A 116 -4.19 8.18 -6.26
CA THR A 116 -3.34 9.34 -5.96
C THR A 116 -3.38 9.69 -4.47
N LEU A 117 -4.53 9.51 -3.82
CA LEU A 117 -4.70 9.79 -2.40
C LEU A 117 -3.98 8.76 -1.51
N SER A 118 -3.95 7.49 -1.91
CA SER A 118 -3.35 6.41 -1.11
C SER A 118 -1.84 6.62 -0.85
N PRO A 119 -0.99 6.94 -1.86
CA PRO A 119 0.41 7.29 -1.63
C PRO A 119 0.60 8.44 -0.64
N ILE A 120 -0.24 9.48 -0.71
CA ILE A 120 -0.16 10.65 0.18
C ILE A 120 -0.52 10.23 1.61
N LEU A 121 -1.62 9.48 1.77
CA LEU A 121 -2.05 8.96 3.08
C LEU A 121 -0.93 8.14 3.73
N PHE A 122 -0.37 7.17 3.01
CA PHE A 122 0.68 6.29 3.54
C PHE A 122 2.02 7.02 3.73
N ALA A 123 2.39 7.99 2.90
CA ALA A 123 3.56 8.84 3.13
C ALA A 123 3.42 9.69 4.40
N CYS A 124 2.23 10.24 4.65
CA CYS A 124 1.93 10.96 5.89
C CYS A 124 1.96 10.03 7.10
N LEU A 125 1.36 8.84 7.00
CA LEU A 125 1.41 7.82 8.05
C LEU A 125 2.86 7.43 8.38
N LEU A 126 3.69 7.19 7.36
CA LEU A 126 5.10 6.87 7.51
C LEU A 126 5.85 8.00 8.24
N LEU A 127 5.64 9.25 7.83
CA LEU A 127 6.26 10.40 8.49
C LEU A 127 5.83 10.55 9.96
N LEU A 128 4.55 10.29 10.26
CA LEU A 128 4.03 10.31 11.63
C LEU A 128 4.55 9.14 12.48
N ALA A 129 4.73 7.97 11.89
CA ALA A 129 5.29 6.79 12.55
C ALA A 129 6.78 6.98 12.88
N LEU A 130 7.52 7.70 12.03
CA LEU A 130 8.94 8.05 12.22
C LEU A 130 9.16 9.22 13.19
N ASN A 131 8.14 9.62 13.95
CA ASN A 131 8.28 10.70 14.93
C ASN A 131 9.28 10.32 16.05
N PRO A 132 10.31 11.13 16.32
CA PRO A 132 11.29 10.84 17.36
C PRO A 132 10.68 10.82 18.77
N ASN A 133 9.52 11.45 18.98
CA ASN A 133 8.83 11.41 20.25
C ASN A 133 8.23 10.01 20.52
N VAL A 134 8.83 9.28 21.47
CA VAL A 134 8.42 7.93 21.89
C VAL A 134 6.97 7.90 22.41
N ARG A 135 6.46 9.03 22.94
CA ARG A 135 5.06 9.13 23.41
C ARG A 135 4.05 9.44 22.30
N GLY A 136 4.51 9.61 21.05
CA GLY A 136 3.63 9.87 19.90
C GLY A 136 2.60 8.75 19.72
N ALA A 137 1.31 9.10 19.65
CA ALA A 137 0.23 8.12 19.52
C ALA A 137 0.38 7.23 18.27
N THR A 138 0.64 7.84 17.10
CA THR A 138 0.82 7.10 15.83
C THR A 138 1.97 6.10 15.92
N ARG A 139 3.12 6.51 16.47
CA ARG A 139 4.26 5.62 16.67
C ARG A 139 3.92 4.44 17.57
N ARG A 140 3.27 4.67 18.72
CA ARG A 140 2.85 3.59 19.63
C ARG A 140 1.89 2.60 18.98
N VAL A 141 1.00 3.07 18.11
CA VAL A 141 0.12 2.19 17.34
C VAL A 141 0.95 1.38 16.35
N CYS A 142 1.76 2.02 15.49
CA CYS A 142 2.56 1.33 14.48
C CYS A 142 3.62 0.37 15.07
N GLU A 143 4.16 0.67 16.25
CA GLU A 143 5.14 -0.17 16.95
C GLU A 143 4.49 -1.22 17.88
N ASN A 144 3.15 -1.34 17.87
CA ASN A 144 2.47 -2.36 18.66
C ASN A 144 2.89 -3.77 18.20
N ALA A 145 3.19 -4.65 19.17
CA ALA A 145 3.65 -6.02 18.92
C ALA A 145 2.72 -6.81 17.99
N PHE A 146 1.40 -6.60 18.07
CA PHE A 146 0.43 -7.24 17.19
C PHE A 146 0.58 -6.78 15.73
N LEU A 147 0.71 -5.47 15.50
CA LEU A 147 0.90 -4.92 14.15
C LEU A 147 2.27 -5.27 13.57
N GLN A 148 3.32 -5.30 14.40
CA GLN A 148 4.63 -5.79 13.96
C GLN A 148 4.59 -7.28 13.61
N HIS A 149 3.89 -8.08 14.40
CA HIS A 149 3.69 -9.51 14.13
C HIS A 149 2.93 -9.72 12.82
N LEU A 150 1.83 -9.00 12.57
CA LEU A 150 1.11 -9.07 11.29
C LEU A 150 1.97 -8.53 10.13
N GLY A 151 2.73 -7.46 10.36
CA GLY A 151 3.64 -6.86 9.38
C GLY A 151 4.67 -7.86 8.85
N LYS A 152 5.14 -8.77 9.71
CA LYS A 152 6.05 -9.86 9.33
C LYS A 152 5.46 -10.81 8.28
N TYR A 153 4.15 -11.07 8.33
CA TYR A 153 3.46 -11.95 7.37
C TYR A 153 2.72 -11.16 6.28
N SER A 154 2.87 -9.82 6.24
CA SER A 154 2.09 -8.94 5.36
C SER A 154 2.18 -9.30 3.89
N TYR A 155 3.36 -9.70 3.42
CA TYR A 155 3.57 -10.16 2.05
C TYR A 155 2.81 -11.45 1.75
N GLY A 156 2.90 -12.46 2.61
CA GLY A 156 2.11 -13.69 2.47
C GLY A 156 0.61 -13.42 2.53
N LEU A 157 0.15 -12.57 3.45
CA LEU A 157 -1.26 -12.15 3.53
C LEU A 157 -1.71 -11.51 2.22
N TYR A 158 -0.88 -10.62 1.65
CA TYR A 158 -1.12 -9.97 0.38
C TYR A 158 -1.19 -10.95 -0.80
N VAL A 159 -0.39 -12.01 -0.85
CA VAL A 159 -0.49 -12.98 -1.95
C VAL A 159 -1.71 -13.88 -1.79
N PHE A 160 -1.94 -14.42 -0.60
CA PHE A 160 -2.96 -15.45 -0.38
C PHE A 160 -4.39 -14.91 -0.31
N HIS A 161 -4.62 -13.63 0.02
CA HIS A 161 -5.99 -13.11 0.13
C HIS A 161 -6.79 -13.22 -1.18
N HIS A 162 -6.13 -13.10 -2.34
CA HIS A 162 -6.77 -13.26 -3.65
C HIS A 162 -7.34 -14.67 -3.88
N MET A 163 -6.77 -15.70 -3.24
CA MET A 163 -7.32 -17.06 -3.33
C MET A 163 -8.71 -17.14 -2.67
N PHE A 164 -8.88 -16.46 -1.54
CA PHE A 164 -10.16 -16.41 -0.84
C PHE A 164 -11.16 -15.51 -1.56
N GLU A 165 -10.70 -14.39 -2.12
CA GLU A 165 -11.52 -13.56 -3.00
C GLU A 165 -12.05 -14.34 -4.21
N TYR A 166 -11.20 -15.17 -4.81
CA TYR A 166 -11.59 -16.05 -5.91
C TYR A 166 -12.61 -17.11 -5.45
N ALA A 167 -12.38 -17.75 -4.31
CA ALA A 167 -13.30 -18.73 -3.73
C ALA A 167 -14.68 -18.12 -3.42
N TRP A 168 -14.71 -16.88 -2.94
CA TRP A 168 -15.94 -16.11 -2.76
C TRP A 168 -16.72 -15.95 -4.06
N LYS A 169 -16.05 -15.44 -5.10
CA LYS A 169 -16.66 -15.16 -6.42
C LYS A 169 -17.10 -16.41 -7.18
N ARG A 170 -16.53 -17.58 -6.89
CA ARG A 170 -16.74 -18.84 -7.64
C ARG A 170 -17.70 -19.83 -7.00
N GLY A 171 -18.39 -19.45 -5.92
CA GLY A 171 -19.52 -20.23 -5.40
C GLY A 171 -19.74 -20.12 -3.90
N PHE A 172 -18.72 -19.81 -3.10
CA PHE A 172 -18.93 -19.68 -1.65
C PHE A 172 -19.84 -18.48 -1.32
N GLY A 173 -19.68 -17.36 -2.04
CA GLY A 173 -20.56 -16.20 -1.91
C GLY A 173 -22.01 -16.53 -2.29
N ASP A 174 -22.21 -17.19 -3.43
CA ASP A 174 -23.55 -17.58 -3.90
C ASP A 174 -24.22 -18.56 -2.93
N TRP A 175 -23.51 -19.60 -2.48
CA TRP A 175 -24.02 -20.53 -1.49
C TRP A 175 -24.44 -19.81 -0.20
N LEU A 176 -23.62 -18.87 0.28
CA LEU A 176 -23.87 -18.15 1.52
C LEU A 176 -25.06 -17.20 1.40
N LEU A 177 -25.25 -16.56 0.24
CA LEU A 177 -26.42 -15.72 -0.06
C LEU A 177 -27.72 -16.54 -0.14
N HIS A 178 -27.65 -17.79 -0.60
CA HIS A 178 -28.79 -18.70 -0.68
C HIS A 178 -29.02 -19.54 0.59
N SER A 179 -28.12 -19.46 1.58
CA SER A 179 -28.19 -20.24 2.81
C SER A 179 -29.29 -19.77 3.80
N GLY A 180 -29.98 -18.67 3.49
CA GLY A 180 -30.99 -18.06 4.37
C GLY A 180 -30.41 -17.26 5.54
N TRP A 181 -29.08 -17.14 5.63
CA TRP A 181 -28.42 -16.30 6.63
C TRP A 181 -28.64 -14.82 6.33
N HIS A 182 -28.74 -14.00 7.38
CA HIS A 182 -28.77 -12.56 7.21
C HIS A 182 -27.49 -12.07 6.49
N PRO A 183 -27.57 -11.24 5.43
CA PRO A 183 -26.42 -10.89 4.58
C PRO A 183 -25.20 -10.35 5.35
N VAL A 184 -25.44 -9.55 6.39
CA VAL A 184 -24.36 -9.00 7.24
C VAL A 184 -23.63 -10.09 8.02
N LEU A 185 -24.36 -11.09 8.55
CA LEU A 185 -23.75 -12.19 9.31
C LEU A 185 -22.97 -13.12 8.39
N ALA A 186 -23.55 -13.43 7.23
CA ALA A 186 -22.88 -14.14 6.14
C ALA A 186 -21.55 -13.46 5.75
N GLN A 187 -21.60 -12.18 5.40
CA GLN A 187 -20.41 -11.41 5.01
C GLN A 187 -19.37 -11.37 6.13
N SER A 188 -19.79 -11.18 7.38
CA SER A 188 -18.90 -11.13 8.54
C SER A 188 -18.21 -12.49 8.76
N ALA A 189 -18.96 -13.58 8.68
CA ALA A 189 -18.42 -14.94 8.80
C ALA A 189 -17.38 -15.21 7.70
N TYR A 190 -17.67 -14.83 6.46
CA TYR A 190 -16.71 -14.94 5.37
C TYR A 190 -15.44 -14.14 5.62
N ILE A 191 -15.54 -12.87 6.01
CA ILE A 191 -14.36 -12.03 6.27
C ILE A 191 -13.46 -12.67 7.33
N ILE A 192 -14.05 -13.19 8.41
CA ILE A 192 -13.32 -13.87 9.47
C ILE A 192 -12.64 -15.14 8.94
N LEU A 193 -13.36 -15.99 8.20
CA LEU A 193 -12.83 -17.23 7.63
C LEU A 193 -11.73 -16.96 6.59
N ALA A 194 -11.95 -15.99 5.71
CA ALA A 194 -10.99 -15.58 4.69
C ALA A 194 -9.72 -15.01 5.32
N PHE A 195 -9.86 -14.16 6.34
CA PHE A 195 -8.70 -13.64 7.08
C PHE A 195 -7.96 -14.76 7.81
N ALA A 196 -8.67 -15.64 8.51
CA ALA A 196 -8.07 -16.76 9.24
C ALA A 196 -7.34 -17.72 8.29
N GLY A 197 -7.95 -18.07 7.15
CA GLY A 197 -7.35 -18.92 6.13
C GLY A 197 -6.13 -18.25 5.48
N THR A 198 -6.23 -16.96 5.14
CA THR A 198 -5.12 -16.18 4.59
C THR A 198 -3.95 -16.11 5.56
N TYR A 199 -4.23 -15.84 6.84
CA TYR A 199 -3.22 -15.81 7.89
C TYR A 199 -2.57 -17.17 8.11
N LEU A 200 -3.34 -18.26 8.08
CA LEU A 200 -2.81 -19.60 8.22
C LEU A 200 -1.87 -19.95 7.07
N LEU A 201 -2.28 -19.69 5.82
CA LEU A 201 -1.45 -19.92 4.64
C LEU A 201 -0.19 -19.04 4.67
N ALA A 202 -0.32 -17.76 5.02
CA ALA A 202 0.82 -16.86 5.16
C ALA A 202 1.81 -17.37 6.22
N ARG A 203 1.31 -17.89 7.34
CA ARG A 203 2.15 -18.47 8.40
C ARG A 203 2.83 -19.78 7.96
N ILE A 204 2.12 -20.63 7.23
CA ILE A 204 2.69 -21.87 6.66
C ILE A 204 3.80 -21.53 5.66
N SER A 205 3.53 -20.60 4.73
CA SER A 205 4.53 -20.07 3.79
C SER A 205 5.76 -19.53 4.52
N TRP A 206 5.54 -18.74 5.56
CA TRP A 206 6.65 -18.18 6.34
C TRP A 206 7.55 -19.27 6.94
N VAL A 207 6.96 -20.32 7.51
CA VAL A 207 7.73 -21.38 8.18
C VAL A 207 8.43 -22.29 7.17
N LEU A 208 7.76 -22.65 6.08
CA LEU A 208 8.26 -23.63 5.10
C LEU A 208 9.16 -23.02 4.03
N ILE A 209 8.96 -21.75 3.68
CA ILE A 209 9.63 -21.09 2.55
C ILE A 209 10.45 -19.92 3.06
N GLU A 210 9.80 -18.86 3.57
CA GLU A 210 10.47 -17.57 3.78
C GLU A 210 11.56 -17.65 4.86
N ARG A 211 11.28 -18.31 5.99
CA ARG A 211 12.24 -18.47 7.08
C ARG A 211 13.48 -19.28 6.67
N PRO A 212 13.37 -20.42 5.95
CA PRO A 212 14.54 -21.12 5.38
C PRO A 212 15.38 -20.23 4.46
N PHE A 213 14.77 -19.52 3.50
CA PHE A 213 15.52 -18.66 2.59
C PHE A 213 16.20 -17.48 3.30
N LEU A 214 15.54 -16.88 4.29
CA LEU A 214 16.13 -15.79 5.09
C LEU A 214 17.32 -16.24 5.94
N ARG A 215 17.42 -17.52 6.30
CA ARG A 215 18.60 -18.07 7.00
C ARG A 215 19.81 -18.26 6.10
N LEU A 216 19.64 -18.17 4.78
CA LEU A 216 20.73 -18.28 3.80
C LEU A 216 21.36 -16.93 3.46
N LYS A 217 20.78 -15.81 3.93
CA LYS A 217 21.37 -14.47 3.86
C LYS A 217 22.37 -14.25 4.99
#